data_AF-A0AAV7CVK7-F1
#
_entry.id   AF-A0AAV7CVK7-F1
#
_cell.length_a   1.000
_cell.length_b   1.000
_cell.length_c   1.000
_cell.angle_alpha   90.00
_cell.angle_beta   90.00
_cell.angle_gamma   90.00
#
_symmetry.space_group_name_H-M   'P 1'
#
loop_
_entity.id
_entity.type
_entity.pdbx_description
1 polymer ?
#
loop_
_entity_poly.entity_id
_entity_poly.type
_entity_poly.pdbx_seq_one_letter_code
_entity_poly.pdbx_strand_id
1 'polypeptide(L)'
;MSTPDAIAADEAEASNKFSFMAAVSKTPKKIQFADDMQEFSKFPTKTGRRSLSRSISQSSTDSYSSVASYTDSSDDEMSPRDKQQTTTKGSSDFCVKNIKQAEFGRREIEIAEQEMTALISLRKRAQGEKPLAGAKIVGCTHITAQTGVLIETLCALGAQCRWSACNIYSTQNEVAAALAETGVAVFAWKGESEDDFWWCIDRSVNGDSWQPNMILDDGGDLTHWVYKKYPNVYKKIRGIVEESVTGVHRLYQLSKAGKLCVPAMNVNDSVTKQKFDNLYCCRESILDGLKRSTDVMFGGKQVVVCGYGEVGKGCCAALKALGAVVHVTEIDPICALQACMEGFRVVKLNEVIRQVDVVITCTGNQVYDNWDFLV
;
A
#
# COMPACT_ATOMS: atom_id res chain seq x y z
N MET A 1 3.79 -33.24 -80.03
CA MET A 1 3.02 -31.97 -80.05
C MET A 1 3.01 -31.43 -78.63
N SER A 2 3.66 -30.27 -78.44
CA SER A 2 3.52 -29.26 -77.36
C SER A 2 3.59 -29.68 -75.88
N THR A 3 4.72 -29.32 -75.24
CA THR A 3 4.95 -29.01 -73.80
C THR A 3 4.25 -27.68 -73.38
N PRO A 4 4.12 -27.27 -72.09
CA PRO A 4 5.12 -27.45 -71.01
C PRO A 4 4.68 -27.62 -69.52
N ASP A 5 5.65 -28.14 -68.76
CA ASP A 5 6.24 -27.73 -67.47
C ASP A 5 5.46 -27.49 -66.15
N ALA A 6 6.11 -28.06 -65.13
CA ALA A 6 6.34 -27.62 -63.74
C ALA A 6 5.23 -27.83 -62.69
N ILE A 7 5.52 -28.73 -61.73
CA ILE A 7 5.75 -28.40 -60.30
C ILE A 7 6.31 -29.68 -59.64
N ALA A 8 7.61 -29.67 -59.33
CA ALA A 8 8.27 -30.61 -58.43
C ALA A 8 9.37 -29.82 -57.71
N ALA A 9 9.12 -29.43 -56.46
CA ALA A 9 10.09 -29.10 -55.41
C ALA A 9 9.35 -28.43 -54.25
N ASP A 10 8.99 -29.18 -53.19
CA ASP A 10 9.18 -28.72 -51.79
C ASP A 10 8.81 -29.73 -50.68
N GLU A 11 8.93 -31.05 -50.89
CA GLU A 11 8.71 -32.04 -49.81
C GLU A 11 9.99 -32.71 -49.27
N ALA A 12 11.17 -32.20 -49.61
CA ALA A 12 12.44 -32.80 -49.21
C ALA A 12 13.27 -31.98 -48.19
N GLU A 13 12.76 -30.86 -47.68
CA GLU A 13 13.51 -29.97 -46.76
C GLU A 13 12.94 -29.89 -45.33
N ALA A 14 12.12 -30.86 -44.91
CA ALA A 14 11.50 -30.88 -43.58
C ALA A 14 12.07 -31.92 -42.59
N SER A 15 12.99 -32.80 -43.00
CA SER A 15 13.40 -33.97 -42.20
C SER A 15 14.79 -33.88 -41.55
N ASN A 16 15.48 -32.73 -41.58
CA ASN A 16 16.86 -32.62 -41.10
C ASN A 16 17.16 -31.49 -40.09
N LYS A 17 16.14 -30.95 -39.39
CA LYS A 17 16.32 -29.92 -38.34
C LYS A 17 16.02 -30.37 -36.90
N PHE A 18 15.90 -31.68 -36.66
CA PHE A 18 15.79 -32.26 -35.31
C PHE A 18 16.96 -33.21 -35.01
N SER A 19 18.18 -32.69 -34.96
CA SER A 19 19.33 -33.42 -34.40
C SER A 19 20.40 -32.45 -33.91
N PHE A 20 20.14 -31.80 -32.79
CA PHE A 20 21.17 -31.16 -31.95
C PHE A 20 20.71 -31.20 -30.48
N MET A 21 20.44 -32.41 -29.97
CA MET A 21 20.48 -32.69 -28.53
C MET A 21 21.83 -33.31 -28.21
N ALA A 22 22.85 -32.46 -28.10
CA ALA A 22 24.12 -32.82 -27.48
C ALA A 22 23.99 -32.67 -25.96
N ALA A 23 24.48 -33.68 -25.27
CA ALA A 23 24.35 -33.92 -23.84
C ALA A 23 24.87 -32.76 -22.97
N VAL A 24 23.99 -32.19 -22.17
CA VAL A 24 24.37 -31.44 -20.96
C VAL A 24 24.03 -32.32 -19.77
N SER A 25 25.09 -32.89 -19.19
CA SER A 25 25.09 -33.59 -17.90
C SER A 25 24.42 -32.70 -16.83
N LYS A 26 23.23 -33.10 -16.38
CA LYS A 26 22.57 -32.51 -15.20
C LYS A 26 23.08 -33.21 -13.95
N THR A 27 24.16 -32.71 -13.36
CA THR A 27 24.39 -32.90 -11.92
C THR A 27 23.60 -31.82 -11.17
N PRO A 28 22.70 -32.20 -10.24
CA PRO A 28 22.02 -31.21 -9.42
C PRO A 28 23.04 -30.66 -8.43
N LYS A 29 23.45 -29.40 -8.58
CA LYS A 29 24.11 -28.68 -7.49
C LYS A 29 23.06 -28.47 -6.40
N LYS A 30 23.04 -29.39 -5.42
CA LYS A 30 22.40 -29.17 -4.13
C LYS A 30 23.01 -27.92 -3.53
N ILE A 31 22.24 -26.84 -3.43
CA ILE A 31 22.55 -25.75 -2.51
C ILE A 31 22.36 -26.36 -1.12
N GLN A 32 23.45 -26.49 -0.37
CA GLN A 32 23.39 -26.89 1.03
C GLN A 32 22.71 -25.75 1.80
N PHE A 33 21.50 -26.00 2.29
CA PHE A 33 20.97 -25.25 3.42
C PHE A 33 21.80 -25.67 4.62
N ALA A 34 22.71 -24.80 5.07
CA ALA A 34 23.30 -24.95 6.38
C ALA A 34 22.22 -24.66 7.42
N ASP A 35 22.16 -25.53 8.42
CA ASP A 35 21.22 -25.51 9.54
C ASP A 35 21.36 -24.24 10.38
N ASP A 36 20.49 -23.25 10.15
CA ASP A 36 20.19 -22.17 11.10
C ASP A 36 18.71 -22.24 11.55
N MET A 37 18.23 -23.46 11.81
CA MET A 37 16.95 -23.70 12.51
C MET A 37 17.20 -24.01 14.00
N GLN A 38 17.84 -23.10 14.72
CA GLN A 38 17.84 -23.14 16.19
C GLN A 38 17.88 -21.75 16.81
N GLU A 39 16.77 -21.01 16.78
CA GLU A 39 16.50 -20.01 17.84
C GLU A 39 15.04 -19.52 17.97
N PHE A 40 14.04 -20.33 17.60
CA PHE A 40 12.62 -19.99 17.81
C PHE A 40 11.85 -20.95 18.74
N SER A 41 12.53 -21.87 19.44
CA SER A 41 11.89 -22.90 20.26
C SER A 41 12.37 -22.95 21.72
N LYS A 42 12.52 -21.81 22.39
CA LYS A 42 12.75 -21.76 23.84
C LYS A 42 11.80 -20.79 24.53
N PHE A 43 10.60 -21.27 24.86
CA PHE A 43 9.79 -20.68 25.91
C PHE A 43 10.38 -21.07 27.28
N PRO A 44 10.60 -20.14 28.22
CA PRO A 44 11.04 -20.51 29.56
C PRO A 44 9.87 -21.11 30.36
N THR A 45 9.90 -22.42 30.60
CA THR A 45 9.08 -23.07 31.62
C THR A 45 9.73 -22.89 32.99
N LYS A 46 9.20 -21.99 33.83
CA LYS A 46 9.39 -22.06 35.28
C LYS A 46 8.05 -22.03 35.99
N THR A 47 7.58 -23.22 36.33
CA THR A 47 6.54 -23.48 37.32
C THR A 47 7.05 -23.10 38.72
N GLY A 48 6.49 -22.05 39.31
CA GLY A 48 6.63 -21.73 40.72
C GLY A 48 5.28 -21.28 41.27
N ARG A 49 4.63 -22.13 42.08
CA ARG A 49 3.41 -21.79 42.82
C ARG A 49 3.73 -20.66 43.81
N ARG A 50 3.11 -19.49 43.62
CA ARG A 50 2.92 -18.49 44.67
C ARG A 50 1.43 -18.15 44.72
N SER A 51 0.82 -18.45 45.85
CA SER A 51 -0.54 -18.03 46.19
C SER A 51 -0.56 -16.51 46.31
N LEU A 52 -1.35 -15.83 45.48
CA LEU A 52 -1.61 -14.41 45.63
C LEU A 52 -3.05 -14.22 46.10
N SER A 53 -3.15 -13.67 47.31
CA SER A 53 -4.36 -13.22 47.98
C SER A 53 -5.05 -12.12 47.17
N ARG A 54 -6.39 -12.21 47.15
CA ARG A 54 -7.33 -11.24 46.54
C ARG A 54 -6.92 -9.79 46.80
N SER A 55 -6.65 -9.04 45.74
CA SER A 55 -6.59 -7.58 45.75
C SER A 55 -7.88 -7.02 45.13
N ILE A 56 -8.51 -6.13 45.90
CA ILE A 56 -9.68 -5.35 45.55
C ILE A 56 -9.32 -4.42 44.38
N SER A 57 -10.12 -4.47 43.31
CA SER A 57 -10.02 -3.56 42.17
C SER A 57 -10.40 -2.15 42.59
N GLN A 58 -9.41 -1.29 42.82
CA GLN A 58 -9.58 0.15 42.72
C GLN A 58 -9.32 0.56 41.27
N SER A 59 -10.33 1.20 40.68
CA SER A 59 -10.26 1.85 39.38
C SER A 59 -9.14 2.88 39.37
N SER A 60 -8.12 2.66 38.54
CA SER A 60 -7.09 3.66 38.26
C SER A 60 -7.67 4.76 37.40
N THR A 61 -8.06 5.87 38.02
CA THR A 61 -8.17 7.17 37.37
C THR A 61 -6.77 7.76 37.21
N ASP A 62 -6.02 7.24 36.24
CA ASP A 62 -4.80 7.90 35.74
C ASP A 62 -4.70 7.62 34.25
N SER A 63 -5.68 8.15 33.51
CA SER A 63 -5.48 8.45 32.10
C SER A 63 -4.78 9.80 32.05
N TYR A 64 -3.48 9.80 31.74
CA TYR A 64 -2.83 10.97 31.17
C TYR A 64 -3.47 11.21 29.80
N SER A 65 -4.63 11.85 29.80
CA SER A 65 -5.10 12.57 28.63
C SER A 65 -4.12 13.72 28.46
N SER A 66 -3.20 13.60 27.50
CA SER A 66 -2.57 14.77 26.92
C SER A 66 -3.65 15.54 26.16
N VAL A 67 -4.51 16.23 26.90
CA VAL A 67 -5.15 17.44 26.41
C VAL A 67 -4.00 18.42 26.29
N ALA A 68 -3.33 18.38 25.14
CA ALA A 68 -2.49 19.47 24.71
C ALA A 68 -3.37 20.72 24.82
N SER A 69 -2.97 21.62 25.70
CA SER A 69 -3.49 22.97 25.81
C SER A 69 -3.77 23.51 24.42
N TYR A 70 -5.04 23.77 24.12
CA TYR A 70 -5.47 24.58 22.99
C TYR A 70 -4.94 26.00 23.22
N THR A 71 -3.66 26.22 22.94
CA THR A 71 -3.22 27.53 22.52
C THR A 71 -3.76 27.68 21.11
N ASP A 72 -4.91 28.34 21.03
CA ASP A 72 -5.44 28.98 19.83
C ASP A 72 -4.32 29.81 19.21
N SER A 73 -3.60 29.21 18.26
CA SER A 73 -2.62 29.92 17.43
C SER A 73 -3.31 30.11 16.09
N SER A 74 -3.49 31.36 15.70
CA SER A 74 -4.01 31.81 14.41
C SER A 74 -3.26 31.26 13.18
N ASP A 75 -2.25 30.41 13.40
CA ASP A 75 -1.47 29.70 12.39
C ASP A 75 -2.22 28.51 11.76
N ASP A 76 -3.26 27.94 12.38
CA ASP A 76 -3.87 26.70 11.87
C ASP A 76 -4.76 26.87 10.62
N GLU A 77 -5.20 28.10 10.34
CA GLU A 77 -6.04 28.47 9.19
C GLU A 77 -5.27 28.69 7.88
N MET A 78 -3.94 28.90 7.95
CA MET A 78 -3.14 29.16 6.75
C MET A 78 -2.73 27.84 6.07
N SER A 79 -2.86 27.78 4.74
CA SER A 79 -2.44 26.61 3.94
C SER A 79 -0.95 26.32 4.18
N PRO A 80 -0.54 25.04 4.31
CA PRO A 80 0.87 24.67 4.40
C PRO A 80 1.74 25.22 3.26
N ARG A 81 1.14 25.49 2.10
CA ARG A 81 1.83 26.06 0.92
C ARG A 81 2.31 27.49 1.12
N ASP A 82 1.58 28.26 1.93
CA ASP A 82 1.90 29.66 2.20
C ASP A 82 2.83 29.81 3.40
N LYS A 83 3.06 28.72 4.15
CA LYS A 83 3.94 28.69 5.31
C LYS A 83 5.38 28.46 4.89
N GLN A 84 6.24 29.44 5.15
CA GLN A 84 7.68 29.24 5.04
C GLN A 84 8.19 28.45 6.25
N GLN A 85 8.69 27.26 5.98
CA GLN A 85 9.27 26.36 6.97
C GLN A 85 10.65 25.91 6.51
N THR A 86 11.54 25.72 7.47
CA THR A 86 12.91 25.23 7.24
C THR A 86 13.24 24.13 8.23
N THR A 87 13.96 23.11 7.78
CA THR A 87 14.51 22.09 8.69
C THR A 87 15.63 22.67 9.54
N THR A 88 16.10 21.93 10.56
CA THR A 88 17.28 22.31 11.34
C THR A 88 18.55 22.42 10.48
N LYS A 89 18.58 21.74 9.33
CA LYS A 89 19.68 21.80 8.35
C LYS A 89 19.51 22.93 7.32
N GLY A 90 18.47 23.76 7.45
CA GLY A 90 18.21 24.90 6.57
C GLY A 90 17.63 24.55 5.18
N SER A 91 17.16 23.32 4.97
CA SER A 91 16.44 22.97 3.74
C SER A 91 15.01 23.49 3.79
N SER A 92 14.46 23.90 2.65
CA SER A 92 13.05 24.27 2.45
C SER A 92 12.38 23.48 1.30
N ASP A 93 13.03 22.43 0.80
CA ASP A 93 12.51 21.59 -0.29
C ASP A 93 11.53 20.53 0.23
N PHE A 94 10.44 20.98 0.85
CA PHE A 94 9.33 20.18 1.34
C PHE A 94 8.09 21.05 1.55
N CYS A 95 6.92 20.43 1.74
CA CYS A 95 5.71 21.12 2.19
C CYS A 95 4.91 20.19 3.10
N VAL A 96 4.85 20.52 4.40
CA VAL A 96 4.18 19.73 5.43
C VAL A 96 3.40 20.66 6.36
N LYS A 97 2.43 20.14 7.13
CA LYS A 97 1.59 20.98 8.00
C LYS A 97 2.39 21.76 9.05
N ASN A 98 3.32 21.10 9.75
CA ASN A 98 4.13 21.72 10.79
C ASN A 98 5.44 20.94 11.06
N ILE A 99 6.58 21.49 10.65
CA ILE A 99 7.91 20.87 10.81
C ILE A 99 8.28 20.64 12.29
N LYS A 100 7.71 21.41 13.22
CA LYS A 100 7.97 21.25 14.67
C LYS A 100 7.46 19.93 15.24
N GLN A 101 6.62 19.19 14.50
CA GLN A 101 6.13 17.87 14.90
C GLN A 101 7.14 16.74 14.61
N ALA A 102 8.30 17.04 14.01
CA ALA A 102 9.28 16.06 13.58
C ALA A 102 9.79 15.14 14.70
N GLU A 103 9.98 15.64 15.93
CA GLU A 103 10.42 14.81 17.06
C GLU A 103 9.36 13.77 17.46
N PHE A 104 8.08 14.15 17.41
CA PHE A 104 6.99 13.22 17.68
C PHE A 104 6.89 12.17 16.57
N GLY A 105 6.93 12.60 15.30
CA GLY A 105 6.92 11.66 14.18
C GLY A 105 8.13 10.72 14.15
N ARG A 106 9.31 11.17 14.61
CA ARG A 106 10.48 10.31 14.77
C ARG A 106 10.20 9.15 15.71
N ARG A 107 9.57 9.42 16.86
CA ARG A 107 9.18 8.37 17.83
C ARG A 107 8.17 7.40 17.23
N GLU A 108 7.20 7.87 16.46
CA GLU A 108 6.24 7.00 15.75
C GLU A 108 6.94 6.08 14.73
N ILE A 109 7.89 6.63 13.95
CA ILE A 109 8.69 5.83 13.00
C ILE A 109 9.51 4.77 13.77
N GLU A 110 10.18 5.14 14.86
CA GLU A 110 10.98 4.21 15.68
C GLU A 110 10.14 3.06 16.28
N ILE A 111 8.89 3.34 16.67
CA ILE A 111 7.95 2.29 17.09
C ILE A 111 7.61 1.37 15.91
N ALA A 112 7.30 1.94 14.74
CA ALA A 112 7.01 1.15 13.54
C ALA A 112 8.21 0.28 13.10
N GLU A 113 9.45 0.75 13.27
CA GLU A 113 10.65 -0.04 12.97
C GLU A 113 10.72 -1.35 13.78
N GLN A 114 10.24 -1.35 15.03
CA GLN A 114 10.24 -2.53 15.90
C GLN A 114 9.28 -3.62 15.40
N GLU A 115 8.14 -3.21 14.82
CA GLU A 115 7.14 -4.13 14.25
C GLU A 115 7.50 -4.58 12.83
N MET A 116 8.23 -3.76 12.06
CA MET A 116 8.61 -4.05 10.66
C MET A 116 9.92 -4.85 10.52
N THR A 117 10.04 -5.93 11.30
CA THR A 117 11.27 -6.73 11.42
C THR A 117 11.85 -7.22 10.08
N ALA A 118 11.00 -7.63 9.14
CA ALA A 118 11.43 -8.09 7.82
C ALA A 118 12.12 -6.98 7.01
N LEU A 119 11.58 -5.77 7.03
CA LEU A 119 12.13 -4.62 6.31
C LEU A 119 13.44 -4.14 6.96
N ILE A 120 13.51 -4.13 8.29
CA ILE A 120 14.75 -3.83 9.02
C ILE A 120 15.83 -4.88 8.75
N SER A 121 15.46 -6.16 8.65
CA SER A 121 16.38 -7.23 8.27
C SER A 121 16.92 -7.04 6.84
N LEU A 122 16.05 -6.67 5.89
CA LEU A 122 16.46 -6.31 4.53
C LEU A 122 17.42 -5.13 4.54
N ARG A 123 17.10 -4.06 5.28
CA ARG A 123 17.96 -2.87 5.43
C ARG A 123 19.35 -3.29 5.91
N LYS A 124 19.44 -4.03 7.02
CA LYS A 124 20.71 -4.51 7.60
C LYS A 124 21.53 -5.35 6.62
N ARG A 125 20.87 -6.26 5.89
CA ARG A 125 21.54 -7.15 4.94
C ARG A 125 22.09 -6.42 3.72
N ALA A 126 21.34 -5.48 3.16
CA ALA A 126 21.65 -4.88 1.86
C ALA A 126 22.30 -3.48 1.95
N GLN A 127 22.34 -2.85 3.14
CA GLN A 127 22.85 -1.49 3.31
C GLN A 127 24.33 -1.33 2.91
N GLY A 128 25.15 -2.37 3.07
CA GLY A 128 26.57 -2.33 2.69
C GLY A 128 26.78 -2.23 1.18
N GLU A 129 25.92 -2.86 0.38
CA GLU A 129 26.04 -2.92 -1.09
C GLU A 129 25.44 -1.69 -1.78
N LYS A 130 24.58 -0.94 -1.08
CA LYS A 130 23.84 0.21 -1.62
C LYS A 130 23.21 -0.10 -2.99
N PRO A 131 22.35 -1.13 -3.10
CA PRO A 131 21.83 -1.61 -4.39
C PRO A 131 20.97 -0.58 -5.13
N LEU A 132 20.48 0.45 -4.43
CA LEU A 132 19.71 1.55 -5.02
C LEU A 132 20.56 2.81 -5.27
N ALA A 133 21.89 2.71 -5.22
CA ALA A 133 22.78 3.82 -5.56
C ALA A 133 22.46 4.37 -6.96
N GLY A 134 22.14 5.66 -7.02
CA GLY A 134 21.74 6.35 -8.26
C GLY A 134 20.26 6.18 -8.64
N ALA A 135 19.47 5.42 -7.88
CA ALA A 135 18.02 5.44 -8.00
C ALA A 135 17.48 6.78 -7.51
N LYS A 136 16.60 7.38 -8.31
CA LYS A 136 15.86 8.61 -8.04
C LYS A 136 14.39 8.24 -8.05
N ILE A 137 13.87 7.93 -6.87
CA ILE A 137 12.54 7.39 -6.67
C ILE A 137 11.59 8.55 -6.38
N VAL A 138 10.56 8.69 -7.21
CA VAL A 138 9.38 9.48 -6.85
C VAL A 138 8.31 8.51 -6.35
N GLY A 139 7.83 8.77 -5.13
CA GLY A 139 6.84 7.94 -4.45
C GLY A 139 5.51 8.66 -4.27
N CYS A 140 4.42 7.94 -4.44
CA CYS A 140 3.07 8.40 -4.16
C CYS A 140 2.31 7.29 -3.44
N THR A 141 2.27 7.37 -2.11
CA THR A 141 1.62 6.38 -1.23
C THR A 141 1.04 7.10 -0.03
N HIS A 142 0.30 6.40 0.83
CA HIS A 142 -0.07 6.93 2.14
C HIS A 142 1.19 7.35 2.92
N ILE A 143 1.16 8.52 3.58
CA ILE A 143 2.26 8.97 4.46
C ILE A 143 1.94 8.57 5.89
N THR A 144 2.43 7.40 6.29
CA THR A 144 2.29 6.86 7.65
C THR A 144 3.64 6.46 8.22
N ALA A 145 3.71 6.14 9.51
CA ALA A 145 4.94 5.68 10.16
C ALA A 145 5.57 4.49 9.41
N GLN A 146 4.75 3.55 8.92
CA GLN A 146 5.21 2.41 8.12
C GLN A 146 5.85 2.84 6.79
N THR A 147 5.24 3.80 6.09
CA THR A 147 5.85 4.41 4.90
C THR A 147 7.13 5.16 5.25
N GLY A 148 7.20 5.77 6.44
CA GLY A 148 8.44 6.36 6.95
C GLY A 148 9.59 5.36 7.00
N VAL A 149 9.34 4.16 7.57
CA VAL A 149 10.33 3.07 7.61
C VAL A 149 10.73 2.60 6.20
N LEU A 150 9.77 2.55 5.26
CA LEU A 150 10.02 2.23 3.85
C LEU A 150 10.96 3.26 3.21
N ILE A 151 10.62 4.54 3.28
CA ILE A 151 11.40 5.64 2.68
C ILE A 151 12.82 5.65 3.25
N GLU A 152 12.97 5.55 4.58
CA GLU A 152 14.29 5.51 5.21
C GLU A 152 15.09 4.28 4.82
N THR A 153 14.43 3.14 4.59
CA THR A 153 15.08 1.94 4.04
C THR A 153 15.57 2.19 2.62
N LEU A 154 14.75 2.77 1.73
CA LEU A 154 15.16 3.09 0.36
C LEU A 154 16.38 4.03 0.35
N CYS A 155 16.35 5.09 1.16
CA CYS A 155 17.47 6.00 1.33
C CYS A 155 18.71 5.28 1.89
N ALA A 156 18.55 4.43 2.91
CA ALA A 156 19.63 3.63 3.47
C ALA A 156 20.23 2.65 2.45
N LEU A 157 19.47 2.20 1.46
CA LEU A 157 19.94 1.36 0.35
C LEU A 157 20.53 2.17 -0.82
N GLY A 158 20.61 3.51 -0.70
CA GLY A 158 21.31 4.39 -1.65
C GLY A 158 20.43 5.21 -2.59
N ALA A 159 19.10 5.11 -2.46
CA ALA A 159 18.18 5.90 -3.27
C ALA A 159 18.11 7.37 -2.83
N GLN A 160 17.77 8.25 -3.77
CA GLN A 160 17.26 9.59 -3.49
C GLN A 160 15.74 9.56 -3.65
N CYS A 161 15.01 9.97 -2.63
CA CYS A 161 13.55 9.88 -2.59
C CYS A 161 12.91 11.27 -2.57
N ARG A 162 11.83 11.43 -3.32
CA ARG A 162 10.87 12.53 -3.20
C ARG A 162 9.48 11.91 -3.09
N TRP A 163 8.59 12.47 -2.28
CA TRP A 163 7.34 11.80 -1.92
C TRP A 163 6.13 12.74 -1.86
N SER A 164 4.97 12.21 -2.24
CA SER A 164 3.65 12.81 -2.06
C SER A 164 2.66 11.79 -1.50
N ALA A 165 1.54 12.24 -0.93
CA ALA A 165 0.47 11.35 -0.51
C ALA A 165 -0.32 10.83 -1.72
N CYS A 166 -0.86 9.61 -1.65
CA CYS A 166 -1.85 9.10 -2.62
C CYS A 166 -3.31 9.36 -2.19
N ASN A 167 -3.53 9.91 -1.00
CA ASN A 167 -4.86 10.24 -0.48
C ASN A 167 -4.82 11.43 0.47
N ILE A 168 -5.72 12.38 0.22
CA ILE A 168 -5.82 13.68 0.90
C ILE A 168 -6.02 13.63 2.43
N TYR A 169 -6.48 12.51 2.99
CA TYR A 169 -6.74 12.36 4.43
C TYR A 169 -5.82 11.38 5.15
N SER A 170 -4.99 10.66 4.39
CA SER A 170 -4.20 9.55 4.92
C SER A 170 -2.91 9.96 5.61
N THR A 171 -2.44 11.19 5.38
CA THR A 171 -1.17 11.68 5.92
C THR A 171 -1.20 11.80 7.44
N GLN A 172 -0.20 11.20 8.08
CA GLN A 172 0.21 11.48 9.46
C GLN A 172 1.19 12.66 9.44
N ASN A 173 0.72 13.84 9.88
CA ASN A 173 1.45 15.11 9.72
C ASN A 173 2.80 15.10 10.43
N GLU A 174 2.85 14.52 11.62
CA GLU A 174 4.05 14.33 12.41
C GLU A 174 5.10 13.47 11.69
N VAL A 175 4.67 12.40 11.00
CA VAL A 175 5.55 11.53 10.23
C VAL A 175 6.07 12.26 8.99
N ALA A 176 5.21 13.01 8.30
CA ALA A 176 5.63 13.85 7.18
C ALA A 176 6.71 14.87 7.61
N ALA A 177 6.52 15.50 8.77
CA ALA A 177 7.49 16.41 9.36
C ALA A 177 8.81 15.70 9.71
N ALA A 178 8.75 14.50 10.31
CA ALA A 178 9.95 13.71 10.63
C ALA A 178 10.75 13.34 9.39
N LEU A 179 10.09 12.96 8.30
CA LEU A 179 10.73 12.67 7.02
C LEU A 179 11.36 13.92 6.40
N ALA A 180 10.64 15.05 6.38
CA ALA A 180 11.17 16.32 5.91
C ALA A 180 12.45 16.72 6.68
N GLU A 181 12.45 16.58 8.00
CA GLU A 181 13.59 16.90 8.88
C GLU A 181 14.84 16.05 8.58
N THR A 182 14.67 14.80 8.12
CA THR A 182 15.83 13.99 7.68
C THR A 182 16.48 14.52 6.40
N GLY A 183 15.76 15.31 5.61
CA GLY A 183 16.17 15.84 4.31
C GLY A 183 15.48 15.16 3.12
N VAL A 184 14.45 14.33 3.33
CA VAL A 184 13.62 13.81 2.25
C VAL A 184 12.64 14.88 1.79
N ALA A 185 12.52 15.13 0.49
CA ALA A 185 11.56 16.08 -0.04
C ALA A 185 10.14 15.48 -0.02
N VAL A 186 9.36 15.85 1.00
CA VAL A 186 7.98 15.37 1.20
C VAL A 186 7.01 16.53 0.99
N PHE A 187 6.01 16.31 0.15
CA PHE A 187 4.91 17.25 -0.12
C PHE A 187 3.61 16.55 0.24
N ALA A 188 3.19 16.70 1.50
CA ALA A 188 1.99 16.03 2.00
C ALA A 188 1.51 16.62 3.33
N TRP A 189 0.20 16.70 3.51
CA TRP A 189 -0.45 16.94 4.80
C TRP A 189 -1.85 16.32 4.85
N LYS A 190 -2.40 16.19 6.06
CA LYS A 190 -3.78 15.74 6.23
C LYS A 190 -4.76 16.86 5.90
N GLY A 191 -5.77 16.54 5.09
CA GLY A 191 -6.81 17.50 4.68
C GLY A 191 -6.38 18.36 3.50
N GLU A 192 -5.64 17.78 2.55
CA GLU A 192 -5.37 18.44 1.26
C GLU A 192 -6.67 18.71 0.49
N SER A 193 -6.71 19.82 -0.25
CA SER A 193 -7.69 20.00 -1.32
C SER A 193 -7.26 19.19 -2.56
N GLU A 194 -8.16 18.98 -3.50
CA GLU A 194 -7.82 18.32 -4.78
C GLU A 194 -6.71 19.07 -5.55
N ASP A 195 -6.73 20.41 -5.52
CA ASP A 195 -5.69 21.21 -6.16
C ASP A 195 -4.33 21.04 -5.46
N ASP A 196 -4.34 20.93 -4.13
CA ASP A 196 -3.13 20.69 -3.35
C ASP A 196 -2.56 19.30 -3.58
N PHE A 197 -3.42 18.28 -3.69
CA PHE A 197 -3.04 16.91 -3.99
C PHE A 197 -2.21 16.82 -5.29
N TRP A 198 -2.76 17.38 -6.38
CA TRP A 198 -2.05 17.40 -7.67
C TRP A 198 -0.81 18.28 -7.65
N TRP A 199 -0.83 19.37 -6.88
CA TRP A 199 0.35 20.21 -6.67
C TRP A 199 1.46 19.44 -5.93
N CYS A 200 1.13 18.66 -4.91
CA CYS A 200 2.07 17.81 -4.17
C CYS A 200 2.73 16.77 -5.08
N ILE A 201 1.95 16.07 -5.91
CA ILE A 201 2.48 15.14 -6.93
C ILE A 201 3.40 15.87 -7.91
N ASP A 202 3.02 17.06 -8.36
CA ASP A 202 3.84 17.83 -9.29
C ASP A 202 5.20 18.23 -8.70
N ARG A 203 5.21 18.68 -7.44
CA ARG A 203 6.42 19.06 -6.70
C ARG A 203 7.31 17.87 -6.35
N SER A 204 6.73 16.68 -6.13
CA SER A 204 7.51 15.46 -5.89
C SER A 204 8.24 15.01 -7.16
N VAL A 205 7.64 15.21 -8.34
CA VAL A 205 8.25 14.89 -9.65
C VAL A 205 9.29 15.95 -10.07
N ASN A 206 8.97 17.23 -9.91
CA ASN A 206 9.75 18.35 -10.45
C ASN A 206 10.68 18.97 -9.39
N GLY A 207 11.86 18.38 -9.20
CA GLY A 207 12.93 18.94 -8.36
C GLY A 207 14.00 19.69 -9.18
N ASP A 208 14.61 20.70 -8.58
CA ASP A 208 15.68 21.47 -9.22
C ASP A 208 16.87 20.57 -9.59
N SER A 209 17.13 20.42 -10.89
CA SER A 209 18.15 19.50 -11.43
C SER A 209 17.97 18.02 -11.01
N TRP A 210 16.77 17.66 -10.54
CA TRP A 210 16.42 16.30 -10.15
C TRP A 210 15.35 15.75 -11.10
N GLN A 211 15.54 14.51 -11.55
CA GLN A 211 14.61 13.84 -12.45
C GLN A 211 14.47 12.39 -11.98
N PRO A 212 13.24 11.89 -11.80
CA PRO A 212 13.03 10.53 -11.36
C PRO A 212 13.48 9.54 -12.43
N ASN A 213 13.96 8.39 -11.99
CA ASN A 213 14.22 7.23 -12.84
C ASN A 213 13.47 5.97 -12.37
N MET A 214 12.70 6.06 -11.28
CA MET A 214 11.86 5.00 -10.74
C MET A 214 10.59 5.61 -10.16
N ILE A 215 9.47 4.89 -10.27
CA ILE A 215 8.18 5.26 -9.68
C ILE A 215 7.79 4.17 -8.67
N LEU A 216 7.34 4.59 -7.49
CA LEU A 216 6.64 3.74 -6.52
C LEU A 216 5.27 4.36 -6.27
N ASP A 217 4.21 3.66 -6.62
CA ASP A 217 2.86 4.24 -6.73
C ASP A 217 1.83 3.33 -6.05
N ASP A 218 0.78 3.97 -5.55
CA ASP A 218 -0.37 3.36 -4.90
C ASP A 218 -1.61 4.07 -5.42
N GLY A 219 -2.28 3.44 -6.38
CA GLY A 219 -3.50 3.92 -7.05
C GLY A 219 -3.27 4.34 -8.51
N GLY A 220 -2.03 4.59 -8.90
CA GLY A 220 -1.63 4.89 -10.28
C GLY A 220 -1.68 6.37 -10.67
N ASP A 221 -1.93 7.29 -9.73
CA ASP A 221 -2.09 8.72 -10.02
C ASP A 221 -0.78 9.41 -10.35
N LEU A 222 0.30 9.09 -9.62
CA LEU A 222 1.64 9.58 -9.95
C LEU A 222 2.08 9.06 -11.31
N THR A 223 1.88 7.77 -11.59
CA THR A 223 2.17 7.15 -12.88
C THR A 223 1.41 7.87 -14.00
N HIS A 224 0.12 8.13 -13.79
CA HIS A 224 -0.70 8.85 -14.77
C HIS A 224 -0.24 10.29 -14.97
N TRP A 225 0.10 10.99 -13.89
CA TRP A 225 0.59 12.37 -13.94
C TRP A 225 1.90 12.48 -14.72
N VAL A 226 2.88 11.62 -14.41
CA VAL A 226 4.17 11.59 -15.12
C VAL A 226 3.97 11.21 -16.58
N TYR A 227 3.12 10.22 -16.88
CA TYR A 227 2.80 9.82 -18.24
C TYR A 227 2.19 10.95 -19.07
N LYS A 228 1.26 11.73 -18.49
CA LYS A 228 0.52 12.79 -19.19
C LYS A 228 1.29 14.11 -19.26
N LYS A 229 1.80 14.61 -18.14
CA LYS A 229 2.44 15.93 -18.05
C LYS A 229 3.93 15.91 -18.34
N TYR A 230 4.61 14.80 -18.07
CA TYR A 230 6.05 14.68 -18.19
C TYR A 230 6.49 13.53 -19.12
N PRO A 231 6.01 13.47 -20.38
CA PRO A 231 6.26 12.33 -21.26
C PRO A 231 7.76 12.07 -21.54
N ASN A 232 8.59 13.12 -21.53
CA ASN A 232 10.04 13.00 -21.69
C ASN A 232 10.72 12.40 -20.45
N VAL A 233 10.16 12.64 -19.27
CA VAL A 233 10.62 12.03 -18.01
C VAL A 233 10.15 10.59 -17.94
N TYR A 234 8.88 10.34 -18.30
CA TYR A 234 8.28 9.00 -18.32
C TYR A 234 9.14 8.01 -19.13
N LYS A 235 9.61 8.39 -20.33
CA LYS A 235 10.49 7.56 -21.17
C LYS A 235 11.85 7.21 -20.54
N LYS A 236 12.28 7.96 -19.50
CA LYS A 236 13.53 7.73 -18.77
C LYS A 236 13.33 6.93 -17.49
N ILE A 237 12.09 6.68 -17.09
CA ILE A 237 11.78 5.80 -15.96
C ILE A 237 12.22 4.38 -16.32
N ARG A 238 12.95 3.75 -15.40
CA ARG A 238 13.46 2.38 -15.53
C ARG A 238 12.47 1.34 -15.05
N GLY A 239 11.57 1.71 -14.15
CA GLY A 239 10.53 0.83 -13.64
C GLY A 239 9.47 1.54 -12.80
N ILE A 240 8.27 0.99 -12.83
CA ILE A 240 7.14 1.36 -11.96
C ILE A 240 6.91 0.19 -11.00
N VAL A 241 6.69 0.47 -9.72
CA VAL A 241 6.27 -0.51 -8.71
C VAL A 241 4.92 -0.06 -8.19
N GLU A 242 3.87 -0.86 -8.41
CA GLU A 242 2.49 -0.49 -8.08
C GLU A 242 1.89 -1.40 -7.00
N GLU A 243 1.39 -0.75 -5.95
CA GLU A 243 0.90 -1.35 -4.70
C GLU A 243 -0.53 -1.89 -4.81
N SER A 244 -1.40 -1.19 -5.55
CA SER A 244 -2.85 -1.32 -5.39
C SER A 244 -3.50 -2.13 -6.51
N VAL A 245 -4.65 -2.75 -6.22
CA VAL A 245 -5.48 -3.44 -7.22
C VAL A 245 -5.86 -2.48 -8.36
N THR A 246 -6.29 -1.27 -8.02
CA THR A 246 -6.78 -0.27 -8.97
C THR A 246 -5.65 0.23 -9.88
N GLY A 247 -4.49 0.56 -9.31
CA GLY A 247 -3.33 1.00 -10.08
C GLY A 247 -2.81 -0.11 -11.01
N VAL A 248 -2.76 -1.36 -10.53
CA VAL A 248 -2.41 -2.52 -11.37
C VAL A 248 -3.39 -2.68 -12.53
N HIS A 249 -4.69 -2.50 -12.29
CA HIS A 249 -5.69 -2.55 -13.35
C HIS A 249 -5.44 -1.47 -14.42
N ARG A 250 -5.12 -0.22 -14.02
CA ARG A 250 -4.74 0.87 -14.94
C ARG A 250 -3.49 0.52 -15.75
N LEU A 251 -2.48 -0.10 -15.14
CA LEU A 251 -1.28 -0.56 -15.84
C LEU A 251 -1.59 -1.64 -16.88
N TYR A 252 -2.46 -2.61 -16.56
CA TYR A 252 -2.91 -3.61 -17.53
C TYR A 252 -3.70 -2.99 -18.68
N GLN A 253 -4.53 -1.97 -18.43
CA GLN A 253 -5.23 -1.24 -19.49
C GLN A 253 -4.23 -0.54 -20.42
N LEU A 254 -3.20 0.12 -19.87
CA LEU A 254 -2.13 0.73 -20.66
C LEU A 254 -1.33 -0.31 -21.46
N SER A 255 -1.04 -1.46 -20.87
CA SER A 255 -0.34 -2.57 -21.53
C SER A 255 -1.15 -3.13 -22.70
N LYS A 256 -2.43 -3.46 -22.47
CA LYS A 256 -3.36 -3.93 -23.53
C LYS A 256 -3.53 -2.93 -24.66
N ALA A 257 -3.47 -1.62 -24.36
CA ALA A 257 -3.53 -0.55 -25.35
C ALA A 257 -2.20 -0.28 -26.06
N GLY A 258 -1.11 -0.99 -25.72
CA GLY A 258 0.24 -0.76 -26.27
C GLY A 258 0.86 0.57 -25.85
N LYS A 259 0.38 1.17 -24.75
CA LYS A 259 0.81 2.50 -24.27
C LYS A 259 1.77 2.45 -23.08
N LEU A 260 1.92 1.30 -22.43
CA LEU A 260 2.87 1.09 -21.34
C LEU A 260 4.29 0.88 -21.90
N CYS A 261 5.07 1.96 -22.01
CA CYS A 261 6.43 1.92 -22.56
C CYS A 261 7.55 1.77 -21.52
N VAL A 262 7.19 1.60 -20.25
CA VAL A 262 8.10 1.41 -19.11
C VAL A 262 7.69 0.12 -18.41
N PRO A 263 8.63 -0.75 -18.01
CA PRO A 263 8.27 -1.97 -17.29
C PRO A 263 7.63 -1.63 -15.94
N ALA A 264 6.60 -2.38 -15.56
CA ALA A 264 5.91 -2.23 -14.29
C ALA A 264 5.90 -3.56 -13.53
N MET A 265 6.07 -3.48 -12.22
CA MET A 265 6.00 -4.60 -11.28
C MET A 265 4.73 -4.46 -10.45
N ASN A 266 3.86 -5.45 -10.59
CA ASN A 266 2.66 -5.62 -9.79
C ASN A 266 3.07 -6.23 -8.44
N VAL A 267 3.09 -5.43 -7.37
CA VAL A 267 3.35 -5.96 -6.02
C VAL A 267 2.07 -6.40 -5.34
N ASN A 268 0.90 -5.87 -5.75
CA ASN A 268 -0.40 -6.25 -5.20
C ASN A 268 -0.61 -7.77 -5.21
N ASP A 269 -0.31 -8.42 -6.34
CA ASP A 269 -0.55 -9.86 -6.53
C ASP A 269 0.57 -10.74 -5.98
N SER A 270 1.55 -10.16 -5.28
CA SER A 270 2.43 -10.95 -4.43
C SER A 270 1.59 -11.60 -3.34
N VAL A 271 1.74 -12.91 -3.14
CA VAL A 271 0.93 -13.67 -2.18
C VAL A 271 0.99 -13.06 -0.78
N THR A 272 2.18 -12.62 -0.36
CA THR A 272 2.41 -11.97 0.94
C THR A 272 1.77 -10.59 1.06
N LYS A 273 1.48 -9.91 -0.05
CA LYS A 273 0.74 -8.65 -0.07
C LYS A 273 -0.75 -8.95 -0.05
N GLN A 274 -1.23 -9.62 -1.10
CA GLN A 274 -2.67 -9.86 -1.30
C GLN A 274 -3.33 -10.57 -0.11
N LYS A 275 -2.69 -11.59 0.45
CA LYS A 275 -3.30 -12.41 1.53
C LYS A 275 -3.12 -11.86 2.92
N PHE A 276 -2.25 -10.86 3.10
CA PHE A 276 -2.02 -10.26 4.41
C PHE A 276 -2.55 -8.85 4.48
N ASP A 277 -2.07 -7.99 3.60
CA ASP A 277 -2.44 -6.58 3.58
C ASP A 277 -3.95 -6.42 3.32
N ASN A 278 -4.39 -6.84 2.13
CA ASN A 278 -5.78 -6.64 1.73
C ASN A 278 -6.78 -7.38 2.63
N LEU A 279 -6.37 -8.46 3.30
CA LEU A 279 -7.27 -9.29 4.13
C LEU A 279 -7.18 -8.97 5.62
N TYR A 280 -5.99 -9.07 6.22
CA TYR A 280 -5.80 -8.92 7.66
C TYR A 280 -5.71 -7.46 8.07
N CYS A 281 -5.05 -6.59 7.30
CA CYS A 281 -5.02 -5.16 7.65
C CYS A 281 -6.43 -4.56 7.57
N CYS A 282 -7.20 -4.85 6.52
CA CYS A 282 -8.58 -4.38 6.40
C CYS A 282 -9.51 -4.93 7.51
N ARG A 283 -9.22 -6.13 8.04
CA ARG A 283 -9.98 -6.71 9.16
C ARG A 283 -9.82 -5.91 10.45
N GLU A 284 -8.65 -5.35 10.70
CA GLU A 284 -8.38 -4.52 11.88
C GLU A 284 -8.77 -3.05 11.63
N SER A 285 -8.35 -2.49 10.50
CA SER A 285 -8.47 -1.06 10.20
C SER A 285 -9.91 -0.61 9.99
N ILE A 286 -10.80 -1.47 9.49
CA ILE A 286 -12.22 -1.10 9.34
C ILE A 286 -12.88 -0.82 10.68
N LEU A 287 -12.58 -1.63 11.70
CA LEU A 287 -13.13 -1.48 13.03
C LEU A 287 -12.57 -0.23 13.69
N ASP A 288 -11.26 -0.03 13.58
CA ASP A 288 -10.59 1.15 14.11
C ASP A 288 -11.11 2.44 13.47
N GLY A 289 -11.21 2.49 12.13
CA GLY A 289 -11.73 3.65 11.40
C GLY A 289 -13.17 3.99 11.78
N LEU A 290 -14.06 3.00 11.83
CA LEU A 290 -15.46 3.20 12.21
C LEU A 290 -15.59 3.62 13.69
N LYS A 291 -14.78 3.04 14.58
CA LYS A 291 -14.78 3.41 16.01
C LYS A 291 -14.31 4.83 16.21
N ARG A 292 -13.16 5.21 15.66
CA ARG A 292 -12.61 6.58 15.80
C ARG A 292 -13.53 7.66 15.24
N SER A 293 -14.33 7.34 14.22
CA SER A 293 -15.20 8.31 13.55
C SER A 293 -16.59 8.43 14.17
N THR A 294 -17.12 7.37 14.79
CA THR A 294 -18.53 7.33 15.18
C THR A 294 -18.81 6.80 16.58
N ASP A 295 -17.83 6.17 17.23
CA ASP A 295 -17.95 5.48 18.52
C ASP A 295 -19.07 4.42 18.61
N VAL A 296 -19.68 4.03 17.49
CA VAL A 296 -20.88 3.17 17.46
C VAL A 296 -20.62 1.77 17.99
N MET A 297 -21.61 1.18 18.66
CA MET A 297 -21.64 -0.25 18.95
C MET A 297 -22.04 -1.04 17.71
N PHE A 298 -21.24 -2.06 17.35
CA PHE A 298 -21.49 -2.93 16.19
C PHE A 298 -22.46 -4.08 16.47
N GLY A 299 -22.53 -4.57 17.72
CA GLY A 299 -23.43 -5.66 18.08
C GLY A 299 -24.88 -5.35 17.73
N GLY A 300 -25.50 -6.22 16.91
CA GLY A 300 -26.87 -6.08 16.43
C GLY A 300 -27.08 -5.12 15.26
N LYS A 301 -26.04 -4.43 14.77
CA LYS A 301 -26.13 -3.55 13.60
C LYS A 301 -26.31 -4.37 12.32
N GLN A 302 -27.14 -3.87 11.41
CA GLN A 302 -27.29 -4.37 10.05
C GLN A 302 -26.26 -3.70 9.17
N VAL A 303 -25.32 -4.48 8.61
CA VAL A 303 -24.26 -3.95 7.76
C VAL A 303 -24.36 -4.59 6.38
N VAL A 304 -24.14 -3.80 5.33
CA VAL A 304 -23.93 -4.33 3.98
C VAL A 304 -22.53 -4.00 3.50
N VAL A 305 -21.81 -5.03 3.04
CA VAL A 305 -20.48 -4.91 2.44
C VAL A 305 -20.60 -5.20 0.96
N CYS A 306 -20.21 -4.23 0.13
CA CYS A 306 -20.29 -4.35 -1.32
C CYS A 306 -18.95 -4.82 -1.88
N GLY A 307 -18.93 -6.02 -2.46
CA GLY A 307 -17.72 -6.71 -2.89
C GLY A 307 -17.18 -7.68 -1.84
N TYR A 308 -16.80 -8.88 -2.28
CA TYR A 308 -16.30 -9.99 -1.46
C TYR A 308 -14.94 -10.51 -1.95
N GLY A 309 -14.12 -9.60 -2.50
CA GLY A 309 -12.68 -9.80 -2.64
C GLY A 309 -11.96 -9.89 -1.28
N GLU A 310 -10.63 -9.87 -1.25
CA GLU A 310 -9.86 -9.99 0.01
C GLU A 310 -10.21 -8.89 1.04
N VAL A 311 -10.36 -7.64 0.58
CA VAL A 311 -10.80 -6.51 1.42
C VAL A 311 -12.19 -6.76 2.00
N GLY A 312 -13.15 -7.13 1.13
CA GLY A 312 -14.52 -7.44 1.54
C GLY A 312 -14.60 -8.59 2.55
N LYS A 313 -13.83 -9.67 2.33
CA LYS A 313 -13.69 -10.80 3.26
C LYS A 313 -13.17 -10.35 4.62
N GLY A 314 -12.13 -9.53 4.64
CA GLY A 314 -11.56 -8.96 5.86
C GLY A 314 -12.59 -8.17 6.66
N CYS A 315 -13.29 -7.25 5.99
CA CYS A 315 -14.34 -6.43 6.58
C CYS A 315 -15.51 -7.26 7.13
N CYS A 316 -16.01 -8.21 6.33
CA CYS A 316 -17.13 -9.07 6.73
C CYS A 316 -16.80 -9.90 7.97
N ALA A 317 -15.62 -10.52 8.00
CA ALA A 317 -15.16 -11.32 9.13
C ALA A 317 -15.05 -10.48 10.42
N ALA A 318 -14.48 -9.28 10.32
CA ALA A 318 -14.31 -8.37 11.45
C ALA A 318 -15.65 -7.96 12.09
N LEU A 319 -16.59 -7.53 11.26
CA LEU A 319 -17.88 -7.03 11.71
C LEU A 319 -18.76 -8.15 12.26
N LYS A 320 -18.75 -9.32 11.61
CA LYS A 320 -19.45 -10.52 12.10
C LYS A 320 -18.93 -10.95 13.48
N ALA A 321 -17.61 -10.88 13.71
CA ALA A 321 -17.02 -11.23 15.00
C ALA A 321 -17.46 -10.30 16.15
N LEU A 322 -17.79 -9.04 15.85
CA LEU A 322 -18.36 -8.09 16.82
C LEU A 322 -19.89 -8.15 16.94
N GLY A 323 -20.53 -9.15 16.32
CA GLY A 323 -21.96 -9.39 16.43
C GLY A 323 -22.82 -8.54 15.50
N ALA A 324 -22.24 -7.94 14.45
CA ALA A 324 -23.03 -7.32 13.38
C ALA A 324 -23.69 -8.38 12.49
N VAL A 325 -24.87 -8.06 11.96
CA VAL A 325 -25.56 -8.85 10.94
C VAL A 325 -25.10 -8.35 9.57
N VAL A 326 -24.21 -9.12 8.93
CA VAL A 326 -23.54 -8.70 7.70
C VAL A 326 -24.20 -9.33 6.47
N HIS A 327 -24.57 -8.48 5.53
CA HIS A 327 -25.02 -8.80 4.18
C HIS A 327 -23.89 -8.49 3.18
N VAL A 328 -23.85 -9.23 2.07
CA VAL A 328 -22.85 -9.07 1.01
C VAL A 328 -23.55 -8.80 -0.32
N THR A 329 -22.99 -7.90 -1.13
CA THR A 329 -23.33 -7.79 -2.56
C THR A 329 -22.11 -8.21 -3.39
N GLU A 330 -22.34 -8.94 -4.47
CA GLU A 330 -21.28 -9.43 -5.36
C GLU A 330 -21.78 -9.67 -6.79
N ILE A 331 -20.96 -9.29 -7.76
CA ILE A 331 -21.14 -9.57 -9.18
C ILE A 331 -20.48 -10.89 -9.58
N ASP A 332 -19.38 -11.27 -8.92
CA ASP A 332 -18.67 -12.49 -9.25
C ASP A 332 -19.36 -13.67 -8.55
N PRO A 333 -19.94 -14.62 -9.29
CA PRO A 333 -20.66 -15.75 -8.71
C PRO A 333 -19.76 -16.65 -7.85
N ILE A 334 -18.44 -16.66 -8.08
CA ILE A 334 -17.47 -17.42 -7.27
C ILE A 334 -17.32 -16.75 -5.90
N CYS A 335 -17.10 -15.44 -5.87
CA CYS A 335 -17.01 -14.67 -4.63
C CYS A 335 -18.33 -14.68 -3.85
N ALA A 336 -19.47 -14.57 -4.55
CA ALA A 336 -20.79 -14.71 -3.95
C ALA A 336 -20.99 -16.09 -3.30
N LEU A 337 -20.61 -17.18 -4.00
CA LEU A 337 -20.71 -18.52 -3.45
C LEU A 337 -19.81 -18.69 -2.21
N GLN A 338 -18.59 -18.11 -2.21
CA GLN A 338 -17.73 -18.10 -1.03
C GLN A 338 -18.39 -17.39 0.16
N ALA A 339 -19.00 -16.22 -0.05
CA ALA A 339 -19.73 -15.51 1.00
C ALA A 339 -20.87 -16.36 1.59
N CYS A 340 -21.64 -17.03 0.75
CA CYS A 340 -22.68 -17.97 1.19
C CYS A 340 -22.10 -19.11 2.05
N MET A 341 -20.98 -19.70 1.63
CA MET A 341 -20.33 -20.80 2.37
C MET A 341 -19.76 -20.34 3.73
N GLU A 342 -19.37 -19.08 3.85
CA GLU A 342 -18.93 -18.47 5.12
C GLU A 342 -20.10 -17.96 5.99
N GLY A 343 -21.33 -18.22 5.56
CA GLY A 343 -22.56 -17.91 6.29
C GLY A 343 -22.94 -16.43 6.25
N PHE A 344 -22.68 -15.77 5.13
CA PHE A 344 -23.21 -14.44 4.81
C PHE A 344 -24.38 -14.55 3.84
N ARG A 345 -25.36 -13.66 3.97
CA ARG A 345 -26.46 -13.57 3.01
C ARG A 345 -26.03 -12.68 1.84
N VAL A 346 -25.97 -13.25 0.64
CA VAL A 346 -25.74 -12.49 -0.59
C VAL A 346 -27.07 -11.92 -1.08
N VAL A 347 -27.12 -10.60 -1.29
CA VAL A 347 -28.32 -9.83 -1.63
C VAL A 347 -28.00 -8.79 -2.70
N LYS A 348 -29.02 -8.25 -3.37
CA LYS A 348 -28.85 -6.99 -4.10
C LYS A 348 -28.96 -5.82 -3.12
N LEU A 349 -28.19 -4.75 -3.35
CA LEU A 349 -28.17 -3.60 -2.44
C LEU A 349 -29.58 -3.02 -2.18
N ASN A 350 -30.39 -2.90 -3.24
CA ASN A 350 -31.76 -2.37 -3.15
C ASN A 350 -32.69 -3.15 -2.22
N GLU A 351 -32.40 -4.43 -1.94
CA GLU A 351 -33.20 -5.24 -1.02
C GLU A 351 -32.99 -4.84 0.44
N VAL A 352 -31.81 -4.29 0.77
CA VAL A 352 -31.40 -4.05 2.15
C VAL A 352 -31.09 -2.58 2.46
N ILE A 353 -30.98 -1.70 1.46
CA ILE A 353 -30.52 -0.32 1.64
C ILE A 353 -31.39 0.49 2.62
N ARG A 354 -32.69 0.18 2.75
CA ARG A 354 -33.62 0.88 3.66
C ARG A 354 -33.55 0.41 5.12
N GLN A 355 -32.83 -0.68 5.40
CA GLN A 355 -32.79 -1.34 6.71
C GLN A 355 -31.38 -1.47 7.29
N VAL A 356 -30.34 -1.14 6.52
CA VAL A 356 -28.94 -1.22 6.97
C VAL A 356 -28.56 0.05 7.74
N ASP A 357 -27.76 -0.14 8.79
CA ASP A 357 -27.17 0.93 9.57
C ASP A 357 -25.84 1.42 8.98
N VAL A 358 -25.09 0.52 8.32
CA VAL A 358 -23.77 0.80 7.77
C VAL A 358 -23.65 0.19 6.37
N VAL A 359 -23.13 0.99 5.44
CA VAL A 359 -22.77 0.56 4.08
C VAL A 359 -21.25 0.69 3.93
N ILE A 360 -20.59 -0.38 3.50
CA ILE A 360 -19.15 -0.41 3.27
C ILE A 360 -18.91 -0.84 1.82
N THR A 361 -18.09 -0.09 1.09
CA THR A 361 -17.77 -0.38 -0.31
C THR A 361 -16.34 -0.91 -0.43
N CYS A 362 -16.18 -2.06 -1.08
CA CYS A 362 -14.91 -2.79 -1.22
C CYS A 362 -14.72 -3.33 -2.65
N THR A 363 -15.39 -2.72 -3.64
CA THR A 363 -15.44 -3.22 -5.02
C THR A 363 -14.28 -2.71 -5.90
N GLY A 364 -13.70 -1.55 -5.56
CA GLY A 364 -12.79 -0.83 -6.45
C GLY A 364 -13.47 -0.34 -7.75
N ASN A 365 -14.80 -0.39 -7.84
CA ASN A 365 -15.58 0.00 -9.01
C ASN A 365 -16.28 1.35 -8.78
N GLN A 366 -16.64 2.03 -9.86
CA GLN A 366 -17.41 3.27 -9.79
C GLN A 366 -18.90 3.00 -9.65
N VAL A 367 -19.59 3.83 -8.86
CA VAL A 367 -21.04 3.83 -8.73
C VAL A 367 -21.58 5.00 -9.56
N TYR A 368 -22.28 4.71 -10.66
CA TYR A 368 -22.91 5.74 -11.49
C TYR A 368 -24.40 5.87 -11.16
N ASP A 369 -24.80 7.07 -10.71
CA ASP A 369 -26.15 7.71 -10.64
C ASP A 369 -27.37 6.93 -10.11
N ASN A 370 -27.30 5.61 -9.96
CA ASN A 370 -28.24 4.77 -9.25
C ASN A 370 -27.43 3.74 -8.45
N TRP A 371 -27.79 3.55 -7.18
CA TRP A 371 -27.23 2.53 -6.27
C TRP A 371 -27.36 1.08 -6.80
N ASP A 372 -27.95 0.90 -7.99
CA ASP A 372 -28.06 -0.33 -8.76
C ASP A 372 -26.71 -0.95 -9.13
N PHE A 373 -25.62 -0.18 -9.20
CA PHE A 373 -24.29 -0.67 -9.62
C PHE A 373 -23.36 -1.08 -8.47
N LEU A 374 -23.82 -1.02 -7.22
CA LEU A 374 -23.17 -1.72 -6.10
C LEU A 374 -23.59 -3.19 -6.00
N VAL A 375 -24.41 -3.66 -6.95
CA VAL A 375 -24.68 -5.09 -7.19
C VAL A 375 -23.40 -5.73 -7.67
#